data_AF-A0A382XHE3-F1
#
_entry.id   AF-A0A382XHE3-F1
#
_cell.length_a   1.000
_cell.length_b   1.000
_cell.length_c   1.000
_cell.angle_alpha   90.00
_cell.angle_beta   90.00
_cell.angle_gamma   90.00
#
_symmetry.space_group_name_H-M   'P 1'
#
loop_
_entity.id
_entity.type
_entity.pdbx_description
1 polymer ?
#
loop_
_entity_poly.entity_id
_entity_poly.type
_entity_poly.pdbx_seq_one_letter_code
_entity_poly.pdbx_strand_id
1 'polypeptide(L)' 'MESQAYEQFCERIRELSDLGNSAGYLSWDQEVCMPKRGVEARAQALGTLAGIHHEKLTDQGLVDLIEALQ' A
#
# COMPACT_ATOMS: atom_id res chain seq x y z
N MET A 1 -23.90 6.69 -14.50
CA MET A 1 -22.99 7.48 -13.65
C MET A 1 -22.59 6.56 -12.53
N GLU A 2 -21.29 6.27 -12.40
CA GLU A 2 -20.80 5.59 -11.20
C GLU A 2 -21.11 6.45 -9.97
N SER A 3 -21.34 5.82 -8.82
CA SER A 3 -21.52 6.55 -7.57
C SER A 3 -20.20 7.23 -7.22
N GLN A 4 -20.23 8.50 -6.83
CA GLN A 4 -19.06 9.24 -6.37
C GLN A 4 -18.30 8.48 -5.25
N ALA A 5 -19.02 7.74 -4.40
CA ALA A 5 -18.43 6.90 -3.36
C ALA A 5 -17.63 5.72 -3.94
N TYR A 6 -18.09 5.14 -5.05
CA TYR A 6 -17.40 4.03 -5.72
C TYR A 6 -16.10 4.49 -6.38
N GLU A 7 -16.12 5.67 -7.01
CA GLU A 7 -14.93 6.27 -7.61
C GLU A 7 -13.85 6.54 -6.53
N GLN A 8 -14.25 7.14 -5.40
CA GLN A 8 -13.35 7.39 -4.25
C GLN A 8 -12.82 6.10 -3.64
N PHE A 9 -13.66 5.08 -3.49
CA PHE A 9 -13.22 3.76 -3.03
C PHE A 9 -12.16 3.17 -3.98
N CYS A 10 -12.43 3.17 -5.29
CA CYS A 10 -11.50 2.67 -6.30
C CYS A 10 -10.16 3.44 -6.29
N GLU A 11 -10.17 4.74 -6.02
CA GLU A 11 -8.95 5.53 -5.84
C GLU A 11 -8.13 5.08 -4.63
N ARG A 12 -8.78 4.88 -3.47
CA ARG A 12 -8.10 4.41 -2.25
C ARG A 12 -7.52 3.01 -2.42
N ILE A 13 -8.24 2.10 -3.08
CA ILE A 13 -7.76 0.74 -3.35
C ILE A 13 -6.58 0.75 -4.33
N ARG A 14 -6.57 1.62 -5.34
CA ARG A 14 -5.41 1.79 -6.23
C ARG A 14 -4.18 2.25 -5.47
N GLU A 15 -4.31 3.24 -4.57
CA GLU A 15 -3.20 3.69 -3.73
C GLU A 15 -2.63 2.57 -2.84
N LEU A 16 -3.50 1.78 -2.20
CA LEU A 16 -3.09 0.60 -1.42
C LEU A 16 -2.35 -0.43 -2.28
N SER A 17 -2.86 -0.68 -3.49
CA SER A 17 -2.25 -1.60 -4.44
C SER A 17 -0.86 -1.13 -4.87
N ASP A 18 -0.69 0.16 -5.14
CA ASP A 18 0.60 0.74 -5.53
C ASP A 18 1.65 0.64 -4.40
N LEU A 19 1.23 0.86 -3.14
CA LEU A 19 2.08 0.67 -1.97
C LEU A 19 2.49 -0.81 -1.81
N GLY A 20 1.53 -1.73 -1.93
CA GLY A 20 1.78 -3.17 -1.88
C GLY A 20 2.73 -3.64 -2.99
N ASN A 21 2.51 -3.18 -4.22
CA ASN A 21 3.37 -3.47 -5.36
C ASN A 21 4.78 -2.94 -5.16
N SER A 22 4.93 -1.72 -4.65
CA SER A 22 6.23 -1.12 -4.33
C SER A 22 7.01 -1.95 -3.31
N ALA A 23 6.33 -2.42 -2.25
CA ALA A 23 6.92 -3.34 -1.27
C ALA A 23 7.29 -4.69 -1.90
N GLY A 24 6.45 -5.21 -2.81
CA GLY A 24 6.72 -6.42 -3.58
C GLY A 24 7.99 -6.32 -4.44
N TYR A 25 8.16 -5.22 -5.18
CA TYR A 25 9.36 -4.98 -5.98
C TYR A 25 10.62 -4.89 -5.13
N LEU A 26 10.56 -4.16 -4.00
CA LEU A 26 11.70 -4.06 -3.09
C LEU A 26 12.05 -5.39 -2.41
N SER A 27 11.04 -6.21 -2.12
CA SER A 27 11.25 -7.57 -1.60
C SER A 27 11.90 -8.48 -2.63
N TRP A 28 11.44 -8.46 -3.88
CA TRP A 28 12.08 -9.21 -4.96
C TRP A 28 13.53 -8.76 -5.19
N ASP A 29 13.76 -7.45 -5.25
CA ASP A 29 15.11 -6.90 -5.41
C ASP A 29 16.03 -7.34 -4.26
N GLN A 30 15.50 -7.43 -3.03
CA GLN A 30 16.26 -7.86 -1.85
C GLN A 30 16.86 -9.26 -2.03
N GLU A 31 16.09 -10.16 -2.63
CA GLU A 31 16.47 -11.56 -2.80
C GLU A 31 17.35 -11.79 -4.05
N VAL A 32 17.21 -10.96 -5.10
CA VAL A 32 17.85 -11.22 -6.40
C VAL A 32 19.01 -10.28 -6.71
N CYS A 33 18.88 -8.99 -6.46
CA CYS A 33 19.79 -7.96 -6.98
C CYS A 33 20.52 -7.18 -5.88
N MET A 34 19.95 -7.07 -4.68
CA MET A 34 20.44 -6.18 -3.63
C MET A 34 21.84 -6.59 -3.14
N PRO A 35 22.80 -5.65 -3.06
CA PRO A 35 24.09 -5.93 -2.45
C PRO A 35 23.97 -6.11 -0.93
N LYS A 36 24.82 -6.95 -0.33
CA LYS A 36 24.81 -7.25 1.12
C LYS A 36 24.81 -6.02 2.04
N ARG A 37 25.46 -4.92 1.63
CA ARG A 37 25.52 -3.68 2.42
C ARG A 37 24.20 -2.89 2.42
N GLY A 38 23.20 -3.29 1.63
CA GLY A 38 21.91 -2.61 1.52
C GLY A 38 20.85 -3.06 2.53
N VAL A 39 21.13 -4.06 3.36
CA VAL A 39 20.14 -4.71 4.25
C VAL A 39 19.43 -3.71 5.16
N GLU A 40 20.15 -2.82 5.84
CA GLU A 40 19.56 -1.88 6.79
C GLU A 40 18.62 -0.89 6.10
N ALA A 41 19.07 -0.26 5.02
CA ALA A 41 18.27 0.68 4.23
C ALA A 41 17.04 -0.01 3.62
N ARG A 42 17.17 -1.25 3.14
CA ARG A 42 16.05 -2.03 2.60
C ARG A 42 15.02 -2.38 3.67
N ALA A 43 15.47 -2.85 4.83
CA ALA A 43 14.59 -3.16 5.95
C ALA A 43 13.79 -1.92 6.40
N GLN A 44 14.46 -0.77 6.49
CA GLN A 44 13.79 0.50 6.84
C GLN A 44 12.74 0.90 5.79
N ALA A 45 13.07 0.79 4.50
CA ALA A 45 12.13 1.13 3.42
C ALA A 45 10.89 0.22 3.42
N LEU A 46 11.10 -1.09 3.53
CA LEU A 46 9.99 -2.07 3.63
C LEU A 46 9.14 -1.84 4.88
N GLY A 47 9.76 -1.58 6.03
CA GLY A 47 9.04 -1.27 7.27
C GLY A 47 8.21 0.01 7.16
N THR A 48 8.75 1.05 6.51
CA THR A 48 8.03 2.31 6.26
C THR A 48 6.81 2.08 5.37
N LEU A 49 6.99 1.36 4.25
CA LEU A 49 5.88 1.04 3.34
C LEU A 49 4.81 0.19 4.03
N ALA A 50 5.21 -0.80 4.83
CA ALA A 50 4.27 -1.63 5.59
C ALA A 50 3.43 -0.80 6.58
N GLY A 51 4.07 0.14 7.29
CA GLY A 51 3.39 1.06 8.20
C GLY A 51 2.35 1.93 7.48
N ILE A 52 2.75 2.59 6.39
CA ILE A 52 1.87 3.45 5.59
C ILE A 52 0.72 2.65 4.98
N HIS A 53 1.01 1.48 4.43
CA HIS A 53 -0.02 0.60 3.86
C HIS A 53 -1.04 0.18 4.93
N HIS A 54 -0.58 -0.21 6.12
CA HIS A 54 -1.47 -0.59 7.22
C HIS A 54 -2.32 0.59 7.71
N GLU A 55 -1.72 1.76 7.89
CA GLU A 55 -2.42 2.99 8.29
C GLU A 55 -3.55 3.32 7.31
N LYS A 56 -3.26 3.32 6.00
CA LYS A 56 -4.26 3.61 4.96
C LYS A 56 -5.35 2.53 4.85
N LEU A 57 -4.99 1.27 5.06
CA LEU A 57 -5.93 0.15 5.00
C LEU A 57 -6.92 0.19 6.17
N THR A 58 -6.50 0.75 7.30
CA THR A 58 -7.29 0.84 8.53
C THR A 58 -7.86 2.23 8.77
N ASP A 59 -7.72 3.14 7.81
CA ASP A 59 -8.28 4.49 7.85
C ASP A 59 -9.81 4.44 7.95
N GLN A 60 -10.38 5.20 8.88
CA GLN A 60 -11.84 5.27 9.08
C GLN A 60 -12.55 5.71 7.79
N GLY A 61 -11.93 6.61 7.02
CA GLY A 61 -12.50 7.05 5.74
C GLY A 61 -12.68 5.93 4.71
N LEU A 62 -11.87 4.87 4.75
CA LEU A 62 -12.07 3.70 3.89
C LEU A 62 -13.27 2.86 4.36
N VAL A 63 -13.46 2.73 5.68
CA VAL A 63 -14.63 2.04 6.26
C VAL A 63 -15.92 2.76 5.88
N ASP A 64 -15.96 4.08 6.04
CA ASP A 64 -17.12 4.90 5.71
C ASP A 64 -17.50 4.77 4.21
N LEU A 65 -16.50 4.71 3.32
CA LEU A 65 -16.70 4.45 1.89
C LEU A 65 -17.29 3.07 1.62
N ILE A 66 -16.83 2.04 2.34
CA ILE A 66 -17.36 0.67 2.19
C ILE A 66 -18.82 0.61 2.67
N GLU A 67 -19.13 1.23 3.81
CA GLU A 67 -20.50 1.30 4.34
C GLU A 67 -21.45 2.01 3.38
N ALA A 68 -20.99 3.06 2.69
CA ALA A 68 -21.78 3.79 1.69
C ALA A 68 -22.05 2.98 0.39
N LEU A 69 -21.38 1.85 0.19
CA LEU A 69 -21.51 0.99 -1.00
C LEU A 69 -22.34 -0.28 -0.76
N GLN A 70 -22.82 -0.50 0.47
CA GLN A 70 -23.69 -1.62 0.84
C GLN A 70 -25.16 -1.33 0.50
#